data_AF-A0A1F7I0C1-F1
#
_entry.id   AF-A0A1F7I0C1-F1
#
_cell.length_a   1.000
_cell.length_b   1.000
_cell.length_c   1.000
_cell.angle_alpha   90.00
_cell.angle_beta   90.00
_cell.angle_gamma   90.00
#
_symmetry.space_group_name_H-M   'P 1'
#
loop_
_entity.id
_entity.type
_entity.pdbx_description
1 polymer ?
#
loop_
_entity_poly.entity_id
_entity_poly.type
_entity_poly.pdbx_seq_one_letter_code
_entity_poly.pdbx_strand_id
1 'polypeptide(L)'
;MKIKMSIKLTDLLKRELSYADLALNTLKSEMKGYEKEYSMTWKDFLNKFDSGELGDNREWFKWYGLAVSAKDWNDTKKEIAETIGTS
;
A
#
# COMPACT_ATOMS: atom_id res chain seq x y z
N MET A 1 -4.48 27.21 8.63
CA MET A 1 -4.42 27.09 10.11
C MET A 1 -3.67 25.80 10.44
N LYS A 2 -2.43 25.88 10.97
CA LYS A 2 -1.70 24.68 11.42
C LYS A 2 -2.18 24.35 12.84
N ILE A 3 -3.01 23.32 12.98
CA ILE A 3 -3.40 22.82 14.30
C ILE A 3 -2.14 22.20 14.93
N LYS A 4 -1.71 22.71 16.08
CA LYS A 4 -0.59 22.14 16.82
C LYS A 4 -1.02 20.78 17.37
N MET A 5 -0.49 19.70 16.81
CA MET A 5 -0.80 18.35 17.28
C MET A 5 -0.24 18.15 18.70
N SER A 6 -1.04 17.52 19.56
CA SER A 6 -0.59 17.13 20.90
C SER A 6 0.43 16.00 20.80
N ILE A 7 1.32 15.90 21.79
CA ILE A 7 2.32 14.81 21.85
C ILE A 7 1.63 13.44 21.80
N LYS A 8 0.52 13.27 22.53
CA LYS A 8 -0.26 12.03 22.52
C LYS A 8 -0.80 11.68 21.13
N LEU A 9 -1.25 12.67 20.35
CA LEU A 9 -1.74 12.45 18.99
C LEU A 9 -0.59 12.06 18.05
N THR A 10 0.56 12.73 18.17
CA THR A 10 1.75 12.39 17.38
C THR A 10 2.24 10.97 17.66
N ASP A 11 2.25 10.55 18.93
CA ASP A 11 2.67 9.20 19.30
C ASP A 11 1.69 8.13 18.80
N LEU A 12 0.39 8.41 18.83
CA LEU A 12 -0.63 7.54 18.24
C LEU A 12 -0.40 7.40 16.73
N LEU A 13 -0.21 8.50 16.01
CA LEU A 13 0.03 8.48 14.56
C LEU A 13 1.33 7.74 14.20
N LYS A 14 2.41 7.88 14.98
CA LYS A 14 3.64 7.09 14.77
C LYS A 14 3.40 5.59 14.93
N ARG A 15 2.57 5.19 15.90
CA ARG A 15 2.20 3.78 16.07
C ARG A 15 1.37 3.30 14.89
N GLU A 16 0.37 4.07 14.45
CA GLU A 16 -0.42 3.72 13.26
C GLU A 16 0.46 3.65 12.00
N LEU A 17 1.46 4.52 11.86
CA LEU A 17 2.45 4.45 10.78
C LEU A 17 3.20 3.11 10.80
N SER A 18 3.60 2.64 11.99
CA SER A 18 4.29 1.35 12.13
C SER A 18 3.38 0.16 11.77
N TYR A 19 2.08 0.24 12.07
CA TYR A 19 1.11 -0.78 11.64
C TYR A 19 0.88 -0.76 10.13
N ALA A 20 0.74 0.43 9.52
CA ALA A 20 0.62 0.57 8.08
C ALA A 20 1.86 0.01 7.36
N ASP A 21 3.06 0.26 7.91
CA ASP A 21 4.30 -0.30 7.39
C ASP A 21 4.35 -1.83 7.47
N LEU A 22 3.94 -2.40 8.61
CA LEU A 22 3.87 -3.84 8.78
C LEU A 22 2.89 -4.47 7.78
N ALA A 23 1.68 -3.92 7.68
CA ALA A 23 0.65 -4.42 6.76
C ALA A 23 1.12 -4.36 5.30
N LEU A 24 1.70 -3.22 4.89
CA LEU A 24 2.24 -3.05 3.54
C LEU A 24 3.37 -4.05 3.24
N ASN A 25 4.28 -4.28 4.19
CA ASN A 25 5.39 -5.20 4.00
C ASN A 25 4.92 -6.66 3.91
N THR A 26 3.91 -7.05 4.69
CA THR A 26 3.28 -8.38 4.59
C THR A 26 2.67 -8.59 3.21
N LEU A 27 1.85 -7.64 2.74
CA LEU A 27 1.22 -7.72 1.41
C LEU A 27 2.25 -7.76 0.28
N LYS A 28 3.31 -6.93 0.36
CA LYS A 28 4.43 -6.99 -0.59
C LYS A 28 5.09 -8.36 -0.59
N SER A 29 5.29 -8.98 0.58
CA SER A 29 5.87 -10.31 0.67
C SER A 29 4.99 -11.38 0.03
N GLU A 30 3.67 -11.30 0.21
CA GLU A 30 2.72 -12.22 -0.43
C GLU A 30 2.70 -12.05 -1.95
N MET A 31 2.90 -10.83 -2.45
CA MET A 31 2.93 -10.54 -3.89
C MET A 31 4.24 -10.90 -4.59
N LYS A 32 5.34 -11.16 -3.86
CA LYS A 32 6.65 -11.49 -4.46
C LYS A 32 6.59 -12.67 -5.43
N GLY A 33 5.73 -13.65 -5.19
CA GLY A 33 5.54 -14.78 -6.09
C GLY A 33 5.03 -14.33 -7.45
N TYR A 34 3.96 -13.54 -7.45
CA TYR A 34 3.38 -12.95 -8.66
C TYR A 34 4.36 -12.01 -9.38
N GLU A 35 5.04 -11.13 -8.63
CA GLU A 35 5.97 -10.17 -9.23
C GLU A 35 7.12 -10.87 -9.95
N LYS A 36 7.60 -11.99 -9.40
CA LYS A 36 8.63 -12.82 -10.01
C LYS A 36 8.11 -13.59 -11.22
N GLU A 37 6.94 -14.22 -11.09
CA GLU A 37 6.34 -15.03 -12.16
C GLU A 37 6.03 -14.21 -13.40
N TYR A 38 5.48 -13.02 -13.21
CA TYR A 38 5.01 -12.15 -14.29
C TYR A 38 5.99 -11.02 -14.62
N SER A 39 7.15 -10.97 -13.96
CA SER A 39 8.18 -9.92 -14.14
C SER A 39 7.62 -8.51 -14.10
N MET A 40 6.69 -8.26 -13.16
CA MET A 40 5.85 -7.07 -13.11
C MET A 40 5.66 -6.65 -11.67
N THR A 41 5.89 -5.37 -11.34
CA THR A 41 5.65 -4.89 -9.98
C THR A 41 4.16 -4.84 -9.67
N TRP A 42 3.76 -4.90 -8.41
CA TRP A 42 2.34 -4.76 -8.03
C TRP A 42 1.71 -3.44 -8.51
N LYS A 43 2.53 -2.37 -8.66
CA LYS A 43 2.07 -1.08 -9.20
C LYS A 43 1.81 -1.15 -10.70
N ASP A 44 2.72 -1.76 -11.44
CA ASP A 44 2.55 -1.97 -12.89
C ASP A 44 1.39 -2.90 -13.17
N PHE A 45 1.22 -3.93 -12.33
CA PHE A 45 0.10 -4.85 -12.36
C PHE A 45 -1.23 -4.12 -12.19
N LEU A 46 -1.38 -3.25 -11.17
CA LEU A 46 -2.60 -2.46 -11.00
C LEU A 46 -2.90 -1.63 -12.25
N ASN A 47 -1.91 -0.90 -12.77
CA ASN A 47 -2.09 -0.07 -13.96
C ASN A 47 -2.58 -0.89 -15.17
N LYS A 48 -2.01 -2.08 -15.38
CA LYS A 48 -2.37 -2.98 -16.50
C LYS A 48 -3.70 -3.70 -16.28
N PHE A 49 -4.03 -4.04 -15.05
CA PHE A 49 -5.32 -4.65 -14.71
C PHE A 49 -6.44 -3.63 -14.91
N ASP A 50 -6.26 -2.41 -14.39
CA ASP A 50 -7.23 -1.32 -14.49
C ASP A 50 -7.42 -0.82 -15.94
N SER A 51 -6.38 -0.93 -16.78
CA SER A 51 -6.49 -0.63 -18.21
C SER A 51 -7.14 -1.75 -19.04
N GLY A 52 -7.37 -2.93 -18.45
CA GLY A 52 -7.92 -4.10 -19.13
C GLY A 52 -6.92 -4.86 -20.00
N GLU A 53 -5.62 -4.53 -19.95
CA GLU A 53 -4.57 -5.18 -20.76
C GLU A 53 -4.33 -6.65 -20.39
N LEU A 54 -4.63 -7.05 -19.15
CA LEU A 54 -4.31 -8.39 -18.63
C LEU A 54 -5.38 -9.46 -18.96
N GLY A 55 -6.56 -9.05 -19.42
CA GLY A 55 -7.70 -9.95 -19.68
C GLY A 55 -8.23 -10.62 -18.41
N ASP A 56 -8.92 -11.75 -18.55
CA ASP A 56 -9.77 -12.34 -17.49
C ASP A 56 -9.16 -13.56 -16.78
N ASN A 57 -7.83 -13.61 -16.63
CA ASN A 57 -7.23 -14.70 -15.84
C ASN A 57 -7.69 -14.60 -14.37
N ARG A 58 -8.20 -15.71 -13.83
CA ARG A 58 -8.64 -15.80 -12.43
C ARG A 58 -7.56 -15.37 -11.44
N GLU A 59 -6.28 -15.63 -11.74
CA GLU A 59 -5.17 -15.27 -10.87
C GLU A 59 -5.01 -13.76 -10.71
N TRP A 60 -5.40 -12.98 -11.71
CA TRP A 60 -5.37 -11.52 -11.65
C TRP A 60 -6.26 -10.99 -10.54
N PHE A 61 -7.44 -11.56 -10.32
CA PHE A 61 -8.33 -11.11 -9.25
C PHE A 61 -7.73 -11.31 -7.86
N LYS A 62 -6.98 -12.39 -7.66
CA LYS A 62 -6.29 -12.64 -6.39
C LYS A 62 -5.14 -11.64 -6.19
N TRP A 63 -4.32 -11.43 -7.22
CA TRP A 63 -3.24 -10.46 -7.14
C TRP A 63 -3.77 -9.02 -7.00
N TYR A 64 -4.87 -8.68 -7.66
CA TYR A 64 -5.58 -7.41 -7.54
C TYR A 64 -6.05 -7.12 -6.12
N GLY A 65 -6.65 -8.09 -5.43
CA GLY A 65 -7.01 -7.93 -4.02
C GLY A 65 -5.80 -7.55 -3.15
N LEU A 66 -4.65 -8.22 -3.35
CA LEU A 66 -3.42 -7.91 -2.63
C LEU A 66 -2.86 -6.53 -2.99
N ALA A 67 -2.87 -6.20 -4.28
CA ALA A 67 -2.27 -4.98 -4.81
C ALA A 67 -3.07 -3.73 -4.43
N VAL A 68 -4.41 -3.78 -4.51
CA VAL A 68 -5.28 -2.68 -4.02
C VAL A 68 -5.12 -2.50 -2.51
N SER A 69 -5.11 -3.59 -1.74
CA SER A 69 -4.86 -3.50 -0.30
C SER A 69 -3.50 -2.87 0.00
N ALA A 70 -2.47 -3.21 -0.78
CA ALA A 70 -1.15 -2.61 -0.63
C ALA A 70 -1.13 -1.13 -1.02
N LYS A 71 -1.90 -0.74 -2.04
CA LYS A 71 -2.10 0.66 -2.41
C LYS A 71 -2.72 1.45 -1.26
N ASP A 72 -3.80 0.94 -0.67
CA ASP A 72 -4.53 1.62 0.41
C ASP A 72 -3.65 1.80 1.66
N TRP A 73 -2.89 0.78 2.05
CA TRP A 73 -1.95 0.90 3.17
C TRP A 73 -0.78 1.83 2.86
N ASN A 74 -0.31 1.85 1.61
CA ASN A 74 0.72 2.79 1.18
C ASN A 74 0.23 4.24 1.19
N ASP A 75 -1.01 4.48 0.77
CA ASP A 75 -1.63 5.81 0.77
C ASP A 75 -1.88 6.28 2.21
N THR A 76 -2.42 5.40 3.07
CA THR A 76 -2.56 5.64 4.52
C THR A 76 -1.23 5.99 5.17
N LYS A 77 -0.18 5.22 4.88
CA LYS A 77 1.19 5.47 5.38
C LYS A 77 1.66 6.88 4.98
N LYS A 78 1.44 7.25 3.71
CA LYS A 78 1.85 8.54 3.16
C LYS A 78 1.12 9.70 3.83
N GLU A 79 -0.21 9.60 3.99
CA GLU A 79 -1.03 10.62 4.65
C GLU A 79 -0.61 10.82 6.13
N ILE A 80 -0.34 9.73 6.85
CA ILE A 80 0.15 9.80 8.23
C ILE A 80 1.53 10.49 8.28
N ALA A 81 2.46 10.10 7.40
CA ALA A 81 3.80 10.66 7.33
C ALA A 81 3.79 12.17 7.02
N GLU A 82 2.96 12.60 6.08
CA GLU A 82 2.74 14.01 5.75
C GLU A 82 2.14 14.78 6.95
N THR A 83 1.18 14.17 7.64
CA THR A 83 0.53 14.77 8.81
C THR A 83 1.52 15.01 9.95
N ILE A 84 2.42 14.06 10.24
CA ILE A 84 3.44 14.19 11.29
C ILE A 84 4.70 14.97 10.85
N GLY A 85 4.79 15.36 9.58
CA GLY A 85 5.90 16.14 9.04
C GLY A 85 7.20 15.36 8.85
N THR A 86 7.10 14.06 8.57
CA THR A 86 8.25 13.17 8.29
C THR A 86 8.39 12.82 6.81
N SER A 87 7.67 13.54 5.93
CA SER A 87 7.71 13.42 4.46
C SER A 87 8.98 14.03 3.87
#